data_AF-A0A846NBR7-F1
#
_entry.id   AF-A0A846NBR7-F1
#
_cell.length_a   1.000
_cell.length_b   1.000
_cell.length_c   1.000
_cell.angle_alpha   90.00
_cell.angle_beta   90.00
_cell.angle_gamma   90.00
#
_symmetry.space_group_name_H-M   'P 1'
#
loop_
_entity.id
_entity.type
_entity.pdbx_description
1 polymer ?
#
loop_
_entity_poly.entity_id
_entity_poly.type
_entity_poly.pdbx_seq_one_letter_code
_entity_poly.pdbx_strand_id
1 'polypeptide(L)'
;LRVSELRDLNCGDIFLKNGEPHLIVKNGKGGKSRRLSLSSNLRKHLREFLRWKETVGEDTAQDSPLFCSAYKERFSKRGLQMLFKKALRASGLP
;
A
#
# COMPACT_ATOMS: atom_id res chain seq x y z
N LEU A 1 10.64 0.02 0.56
CA LEU A 1 9.90 0.10 1.84
C LEU A 1 10.10 -1.19 2.61
N ARG A 2 10.19 -1.15 3.95
CA ARG A 2 10.16 -2.36 4.76
C ARG A 2 8.74 -2.93 4.79
N VAL A 3 8.61 -4.23 5.03
CA VAL A 3 7.29 -4.89 5.02
C VAL A 3 6.34 -4.33 6.11
N SER A 4 6.88 -3.91 7.26
CA SER A 4 6.11 -3.26 8.32
C SER A 4 5.62 -1.88 7.90
N GLU A 5 6.47 -1.10 7.23
CA GLU A 5 6.10 0.22 6.70
C GLU A 5 4.98 0.09 5.66
N LEU A 6 5.04 -0.94 4.78
CA LEU A 6 3.97 -1.23 3.82
C LEU A 6 2.66 -1.62 4.51
N ARG A 7 2.75 -2.50 5.52
CA ARG A 7 1.60 -2.95 6.31
C ARG A 7 0.89 -1.78 6.96
N ASP A 8 1.62 -0.77 7.41
CA ASP A 8 1.11 0.35 8.22
C ASP A 8 0.60 1.53 7.37
N LEU A 9 0.64 1.45 6.04
CA LEU A 9 0.08 2.48 5.17
C LEU A 9 -1.45 2.53 5.27
N ASN A 10 -1.98 3.74 5.26
CA ASN A 10 -3.40 4.03 5.09
C ASN A 10 -3.69 4.59 3.69
N CYS A 11 -4.95 4.58 3.28
CA CYS A 11 -5.38 5.23 2.03
C CYS A 11 -5.02 6.72 2.01
N GLY A 12 -5.12 7.40 3.16
CA GLY A 12 -4.73 8.80 3.33
C GLY A 12 -3.23 9.09 3.23
N ASP A 13 -2.37 8.08 3.19
CA ASP A 13 -0.92 8.26 3.05
C ASP A 13 -0.47 8.36 1.58
N ILE A 14 -1.40 8.22 0.62
CA ILE A 14 -1.12 8.16 -0.81
C ILE A 14 -1.60 9.44 -1.52
N PHE A 15 -0.66 10.17 -2.11
CA PHE A 15 -0.90 11.45 -2.77
C PHE A 15 -0.67 11.31 -4.29
N LEU A 16 -1.76 11.08 -5.04
CA LEU A 16 -1.70 10.83 -6.49
C LEU A 16 -2.17 12.02 -7.36
N LYS A 17 -2.81 13.01 -6.75
CA LYS A 17 -3.38 14.20 -7.40
C LYS A 17 -2.54 15.42 -6.98
N ASN A 18 -2.34 16.34 -7.92
CA ASN A 18 -1.69 17.66 -7.75
C ASN A 18 -0.23 17.59 -7.25
N GLY A 19 0.70 18.16 -8.01
CA GLY A 19 2.14 18.12 -7.69
C GLY A 19 2.81 16.77 -7.93
N GLU A 20 3.99 16.58 -7.34
CA GLU A 20 4.78 15.35 -7.46
C GLU A 20 4.11 14.19 -6.70
N PRO A 21 3.72 13.10 -7.38
CA PRO A 21 3.08 11.95 -6.75
C PRO A 21 4.00 11.32 -5.70
N HIS A 22 3.49 11.11 -4.50
CA HIS A 22 4.28 10.59 -3.40
C HIS A 22 3.42 9.78 -2.41
N LEU A 23 4.09 9.02 -1.55
CA LEU A 23 3.49 8.46 -0.34
C LEU A 23 4.22 8.95 0.91
N ILE A 24 3.53 8.92 2.05
CA ILE A 24 4.11 9.27 3.35
C ILE A 24 4.27 8.00 4.18
N VAL A 25 5.50 7.75 4.65
CA VAL A 25 5.75 6.73 5.68
C VAL A 25 5.81 7.44 7.02
N LYS A 26 4.80 7.21 7.87
CA LYS A 26 4.71 7.88 9.18
C LYS A 26 5.80 7.39 10.15
N ASN A 27 6.02 6.07 10.23
CA ASN A 27 6.92 5.43 11.19
C ASN A 27 8.18 4.86 10.51
N GLY A 28 9.08 5.75 10.08
CA GLY A 28 10.38 5.38 9.52
C GLY A 28 11.44 5.05 10.59
N LYS A 29 12.71 5.01 10.17
CA LYS A 29 13.85 4.80 11.09
C LYS A 29 13.86 5.92 12.16
N GLY A 30 13.89 5.54 13.43
CA GLY A 30 13.88 6.48 14.55
C GLY A 30 12.55 7.21 14.77
N GLY A 31 11.43 6.65 14.28
CA GLY A 31 10.10 7.25 14.42
C GLY A 31 9.85 8.45 13.51
N LYS A 32 10.77 8.75 12.57
CA LYS A 32 10.66 9.91 11.71
C LYS A 32 9.81 9.61 10.48
N SER A 33 8.89 10.53 10.17
CA SER A 33 8.13 10.48 8.93
C SER A 33 8.97 10.90 7.73
N ARG A 34 8.69 10.32 6.56
CA ARG A 34 9.35 10.70 5.30
C ARG A 34 8.40 10.61 4.11
N ARG A 35 8.65 11.47 3.12
CA ARG A 35 8.04 11.42 1.79
C ARG A 35 8.83 10.48 0.89
N LEU A 36 8.14 9.65 0.12
CA LEU A 36 8.73 8.85 -0.96
C LEU A 36 8.03 9.19 -2.28
N SER A 37 8.80 9.70 -3.24
CA SER A 37 8.30 9.94 -4.60
C SER A 37 7.90 8.64 -5.29
N LEU A 38 6.83 8.70 -6.08
CA LEU A 38 6.29 7.57 -6.82
C LEU A 38 6.63 7.70 -8.31
N SER A 39 7.05 6.59 -8.91
CA SER A 39 7.17 6.52 -10.38
C SER A 39 5.81 6.64 -11.06
N SER A 40 5.81 7.04 -12.33
CA SER A 40 4.59 7.12 -13.15
C SER A 40 3.82 5.79 -13.20
N ASN A 41 4.54 4.67 -13.33
CA ASN A 41 3.97 3.33 -13.34
C ASN A 41 3.31 2.98 -12.01
N LEU A 42 3.99 3.22 -10.88
CA LEU A 42 3.43 2.94 -9.56
C LEU A 42 2.23 3.83 -9.26
N ARG A 43 2.25 5.10 -9.68
CA ARG A 43 1.11 6.02 -9.58
C ARG A 43 -0.11 5.47 -10.32
N LYS A 44 0.07 4.94 -11.54
CA LYS A 44 -1.01 4.33 -12.33
C LYS A 44 -1.61 3.14 -11.58
N HIS A 45 -0.78 2.20 -11.13
CA HIS A 45 -1.24 1.01 -10.39
C HIS A 45 -1.95 1.38 -9.10
N LEU A 46 -1.44 2.34 -8.33
CA LEU A 46 -2.09 2.77 -7.08
C LEU A 46 -3.46 3.41 -7.33
N ARG A 47 -3.60 4.18 -8.42
CA ARG A 47 -4.89 4.77 -8.80
C ARG A 47 -5.91 3.70 -9.16
N GLU A 48 -5.51 2.73 -9.96
CA GLU A 48 -6.36 1.60 -10.36
C GLU A 48 -6.72 0.74 -9.14
N PHE A 49 -5.77 0.49 -8.25
CA PHE A 49 -5.98 -0.25 -7.02
C PHE A 49 -6.98 0.43 -6.08
N LEU A 50 -6.86 1.75 -5.84
CA LEU A 50 -7.81 2.48 -4.99
C LEU A 50 -9.24 2.46 -5.56
N ARG A 51 -9.38 2.59 -6.90
CA ARG A 51 -10.69 2.44 -7.56
C ARG A 51 -11.25 1.03 -7.38
N TRP A 52 -10.40 0.01 -7.55
CA TRP A 52 -10.80 -1.37 -7.35
C TRP A 52 -11.28 -1.62 -5.91
N LYS A 53 -10.59 -1.08 -4.89
CA LYS A 53 -11.02 -1.18 -3.48
C LYS A 53 -12.45 -0.70 -3.28
N GLU A 54 -12.80 0.46 -3.84
CA GLU A 54 -14.16 0.99 -3.79
C GLU A 54 -15.16 0.03 -4.45
N THR A 55 -14.80 -0.55 -5.60
CA THR A 55 -15.68 -1.48 -6.33
C THR A 55 -15.98 -2.78 -5.59
N VAL A 56 -15.07 -3.24 -4.72
CA VAL A 56 -15.25 -4.44 -3.89
C VAL A 56 -15.78 -4.12 -2.48
N GLY A 57 -16.13 -2.85 -2.24
CA GLY A 57 -16.65 -2.36 -0.97
C GLY A 57 -15.64 -2.42 0.18
N GLU A 58 -14.35 -2.27 -0.12
CA GLU A 58 -13.34 -1.98 0.89
C GLU A 58 -13.36 -0.50 1.25
N ASP A 59 -13.13 -0.19 2.52
CA ASP A 59 -13.08 1.19 3.01
C ASP A 59 -11.86 1.95 2.46
N THR A 60 -12.09 3.19 2.04
CA THR A 60 -11.09 4.08 1.45
C THR A 60 -10.96 5.41 2.19
N ALA A 61 -11.53 5.52 3.39
CA ALA A 61 -11.33 6.67 4.26
C ALA A 61 -9.84 6.88 4.62
N GLN A 62 -9.53 8.06 5.16
CA GLN A 62 -8.15 8.52 5.34
C GLN A 62 -7.33 7.61 6.28
N ASP A 63 -7.98 7.05 7.29
CA ASP A 63 -7.42 6.16 8.31
C ASP A 63 -7.54 4.67 7.96
N SER A 64 -8.29 4.32 6.92
CA SER A 64 -8.49 2.95 6.48
C SER A 64 -7.18 2.34 5.94
N PRO A 65 -6.93 1.04 6.20
CA PRO A 65 -5.73 0.37 5.70
C PRO A 65 -5.66 0.37 4.17
N LEU A 66 -4.48 0.66 3.62
CA LEU A 66 -4.27 0.59 2.17
C LEU A 66 -4.43 -0.85 1.66
N PHE A 67 -3.85 -1.82 2.36
CA PHE A 67 -3.93 -3.24 2.02
C PHE A 67 -4.74 -4.03 3.06
N CYS A 68 -5.83 -4.63 2.61
CA CYS A 68 -6.74 -5.42 3.43
C CYS A 68 -6.71 -6.90 3.05
N SER A 69 -6.93 -7.77 4.04
CA SER A 69 -7.19 -9.18 3.83
C SER A 69 -8.61 -9.42 3.30
N ALA A 70 -8.95 -10.68 2.98
CA ALA A 70 -10.30 -11.04 2.56
C ALA A 70 -11.39 -10.69 3.60
N TYR A 71 -11.01 -10.52 4.87
CA TYR A 71 -11.90 -10.07 5.95
C TYR A 71 -12.04 -8.54 6.03
N LYS A 72 -11.50 -7.79 5.05
CA LYS A 72 -11.47 -6.31 5.00
C LYS A 72 -10.67 -5.64 6.13
N GLU A 73 -9.92 -6.42 6.89
CA GLU A 73 -9.01 -5.95 7.94
C GLU A 73 -7.58 -5.77 7.43
N ARG A 74 -6.79 -4.92 8.11
CA ARG A 74 -5.36 -4.72 7.81
C ARG A 74 -4.63 -6.06 7.79
N PHE A 75 -3.78 -6.27 6.78
CA PHE A 75 -2.93 -7.45 6.76
C PHE A 75 -2.03 -7.55 8.00
N SER A 76 -1.85 -8.76 8.51
CA SER A 76 -0.71 -9.05 9.37
C SER A 76 0.59 -8.96 8.57
N LYS A 77 1.71 -8.70 9.25
CA LYS A 77 3.06 -8.72 8.64
C LYS A 77 3.30 -10.01 7.87
N ARG A 78 2.93 -11.15 8.48
CA ARG A 78 3.08 -12.47 7.88
C ARG A 78 2.16 -12.67 6.68
N GLY A 79 0.91 -12.20 6.76
CA GLY A 79 -0.04 -12.22 5.65
C GLY A 79 0.51 -11.54 4.41
N LEU A 80 1.03 -10.32 4.56
CA LEU A 80 1.62 -9.56 3.44
C LEU A 80 2.84 -10.28 2.84
N GLN A 81 3.69 -10.87 3.67
CA GLN A 81 4.84 -11.67 3.21
C GLN A 81 4.41 -12.91 2.41
N MET A 82 3.36 -13.61 2.86
CA MET A 82 2.84 -14.77 2.15
C MET A 82 2.22 -14.38 0.80
N LEU A 83 1.50 -13.27 0.74
CA LEU A 83 0.97 -12.72 -0.51
C LEU A 83 2.09 -12.42 -1.51
N PHE A 84 3.16 -11.77 -1.05
CA PHE A 84 4.32 -11.48 -1.89
C PHE A 84 4.99 -12.77 -2.41
N LYS A 85 5.17 -13.78 -1.54
CA LYS A 85 5.71 -15.10 -1.97
C LYS A 85 4.81 -15.81 -2.98
N LYS A 86 3.49 -15.68 -2.84
CA LYS A 86 2.53 -16.21 -3.83
C LYS A 86 2.71 -15.52 -5.18
N ALA A 87 2.86 -14.19 -5.19
CA ALA A 87 3.13 -13.44 -6.41
C ALA A 87 4.47 -13.82 -7.07
N LEU A 88 5.54 -13.99 -6.28
CA LEU A 88 6.86 -14.45 -6.77
C LEU A 88 6.77 -15.80 -7.49
N ARG A 89 6.10 -16.77 -6.86
CA ARG A 89 5.88 -18.10 -7.46
C ARG A 89 5.07 -18.01 -8.75
N ALA A 90 4.01 -17.19 -8.76
CA ALA A 90 3.19 -16.98 -9.96
C ALA A 90 3.96 -16.28 -11.10
N SER A 91 4.98 -15.49 -10.79
CA SER A 91 5.87 -14.87 -11.78
C SER A 91 7.01 -15.77 -12.26
N GLY A 92 7.11 -17.02 -11.78
CA GLY A 92 8.19 -17.93 -12.16
C GLY A 92 9.57 -17.51 -11.64
N LEU A 93 9.61 -16.66 -10.61
CA LEU A 93 10.84 -16.19 -9.98
C LEU A 93 11.17 -17.08 -8.76
N PRO A 94 12.45 -17.31 -8.46
CA PRO A 94 12.88 -18.11 -7.33
C PRO A 94 12.45 -17.54 -5.97
#